data_AF-M0CKQ8-F1
#
_entry.id   AF-M0CKQ8-F1
#
_cell.length_a   1.000
_cell.length_b   1.000
_cell.length_c   1.000
_cell.angle_alpha   90.00
_cell.angle_beta   90.00
_cell.angle_gamma   90.00
#
_symmetry.space_group_name_H-M   'P 1'
#
loop_
_entity.id
_entity.type
_entity.pdbx_description
1 polymer ?
#
loop_
_entity_poly.entity_id
_entity_poly.type
_entity_poly.pdbx_seq_one_letter_code
_entity_poly.pdbx_strand_id
1 'polypeptide(L)' 'MQESLLEILCCPLDKHELELEDADRDDADEIIGGDLVCTECGERYPIEDGIPNLLPPDMREETPA' A
#
# COMPACT_ATOMS: atom_id res chain seq x y z
N MET A 1 0.77 2.01 10.95
CA MET A 1 1.23 0.71 10.36
C MET A 1 2.67 0.42 10.77
N GLN A 2 3.03 -0.86 11.05
CA GLN A 2 4.42 -1.27 11.29
C GLN A 2 5.17 -1.52 9.98
N GLU A 3 6.37 -0.94 9.86
CA GLU A 3 7.27 -1.07 8.69
C GLU A 3 7.65 -2.54 8.41
N SER A 4 7.76 -3.35 9.46
CA SER A 4 8.08 -4.78 9.37
C SER A 4 7.02 -5.61 8.62
N LEU A 5 5.80 -5.07 8.43
CA LEU A 5 4.78 -5.72 7.60
C LEU A 5 5.14 -5.64 6.12
N LEU A 6 5.86 -4.60 5.68
CA LEU A 6 6.29 -4.45 4.28
C LEU A 6 7.22 -5.56 3.84
N GLU A 7 8.03 -6.09 4.76
CA GLU A 7 8.97 -7.19 4.50
C GLU A 7 8.27 -8.52 4.17
N ILE A 8 6.98 -8.67 4.54
CA ILE A 8 6.17 -9.86 4.24
C ILE A 8 5.07 -9.61 3.21
N LEU A 9 4.82 -8.34 2.88
CA LEU A 9 3.82 -7.96 1.88
C LEU A 9 4.41 -8.09 0.48
N CYS A 10 3.62 -8.61 -0.44
CA CYS A 10 3.98 -8.76 -1.85
C CYS A 10 2.80 -8.33 -2.71
N CYS A 11 3.08 -7.96 -3.96
CA CYS A 11 2.04 -7.56 -4.89
C CYS A 11 0.99 -8.68 -5.08
N PRO A 12 -0.31 -8.42 -4.90
CA PRO A 12 -1.36 -9.43 -5.10
C PRO A 12 -1.48 -9.93 -6.54
N LEU A 13 -0.99 -9.18 -7.53
CA LEU A 13 -1.02 -9.53 -8.95
C LEU A 13 0.16 -10.45 -9.31
N ASP A 14 1.38 -10.00 -9.02
CA ASP A 14 2.61 -10.62 -9.53
C ASP A 14 3.56 -11.13 -8.43
N LYS A 15 3.19 -10.98 -7.14
CA LYS A 15 3.96 -11.41 -5.95
C LYS A 15 5.36 -10.82 -5.82
N HIS A 16 5.63 -9.71 -6.52
CA HIS A 16 6.88 -8.97 -6.41
C HIS A 16 6.88 -8.02 -5.21
N GLU A 17 8.06 -7.44 -4.95
CA GLU A 17 8.31 -6.50 -3.86
C GLU A 17 7.55 -5.18 -4.07
N LEU A 18 7.10 -4.60 -2.96
CA LEU A 18 6.41 -3.31 -2.91
C LEU A 18 7.34 -2.29 -2.26
N GLU A 19 7.54 -1.15 -2.90
CA GLU A 19 8.27 -0.01 -2.36
C GLU A 19 7.29 1.00 -1.75
N LEU A 20 7.60 1.48 -0.54
CA LEU A 20 6.82 2.54 0.09
C LEU A 20 7.29 3.91 -0.40
N GLU A 21 6.41 4.63 -1.09
CA GLU A 21 6.59 6.02 -1.51
C GLU A 21 5.68 6.94 -0.68
N ASP A 22 6.05 8.22 -0.59
CA ASP A 22 5.27 9.28 0.09
C ASP A 22 4.77 8.90 1.52
N ALA A 23 5.59 8.16 2.26
CA ALA A 23 5.27 7.71 3.62
C ALA A 23 5.02 8.88 4.58
N ASP A 24 3.79 8.99 5.05
CA ASP A 24 3.37 9.95 6.08
C ASP A 24 3.38 9.25 7.44
N ARG A 25 4.11 9.81 8.40
CA ARG A 25 4.32 9.24 9.74
C ARG A 25 3.83 10.22 10.81
N ASP A 26 3.18 9.69 11.83
CA ASP A 26 2.75 10.46 13.01
C ASP A 26 3.90 10.69 14.01
N ASP A 27 3.67 11.47 15.08
CA ASP A 27 4.63 11.75 16.15
C ASP A 27 5.18 10.50 16.84
N ALA A 28 4.48 9.37 16.74
CA ALA A 28 4.90 8.07 17.24
C ALA A 28 5.74 7.24 16.25
N ASP A 29 6.18 7.83 15.13
CA ASP A 29 6.89 7.16 14.02
C ASP A 29 6.03 6.08 13.32
N GLU A 30 4.72 6.12 13.52
CA GLU A 30 3.80 5.17 12.90
C GLU A 30 3.37 5.65 11.52
N ILE A 31 3.45 4.79 10.50
CA ILE A 31 2.98 5.13 9.15
C ILE A 31 1.46 5.29 9.19
N ILE A 32 0.98 6.49 8.94
CA ILE A 32 -0.44 6.85 8.85
C ILE A 32 -0.91 7.05 7.40
N GLY A 33 0.02 7.30 6.47
CA GLY A 33 -0.28 7.50 5.06
C GLY A 33 0.90 7.14 4.15
N GLY A 34 0.64 7.09 2.84
CA GLY A 34 1.64 6.83 1.80
C GLY A 34 1.12 5.93 0.69
N ASP A 35 1.99 5.50 -0.20
CA ASP A 35 1.64 4.67 -1.35
C ASP A 35 2.61 3.49 -1.46
N LEU A 36 2.09 2.27 -1.57
CA LEU A 36 2.90 1.10 -1.90
C LEU A 36 2.91 0.89 -3.40
N VAL A 37 4.08 1.02 -4.01
CA VAL A 37 4.29 0.92 -5.44
C VAL A 37 4.98 -0.40 -5.76
N CYS A 38 4.38 -1.21 -6.62
CA CYS A 38 5.01 -2.44 -7.11
C CYS A 38 6.12 -2.10 -8.11
N THR A 39 7.30 -2.67 -7.90
CA THR A 39 8.48 -2.41 -8.74
C THR A 39 8.37 -2.99 -10.15
N GLU A 40 7.52 -4.01 -10.34
CA GLU A 40 7.35 -4.70 -11.62
C GLU A 40 6.08 -4.27 -12.37
N CYS A 41 4.91 -4.32 -11.73
CA CYS A 41 3.66 -3.96 -12.40
C CYS A 41 3.34 -2.46 -12.34
N GLY A 42 4.04 -1.70 -11.47
CA GLY A 42 3.83 -0.26 -11.30
C GLY A 42 2.51 0.10 -10.60
N GLU A 43 1.79 -0.89 -10.06
CA GLU A 43 0.53 -0.67 -9.33
C GLU A 43 0.78 0.08 -8.02
N ARG A 44 -0.12 1.01 -7.70
CA ARG A 44 -0.03 1.86 -6.50
C ARG A 44 -1.16 1.53 -5.54
N TYR A 45 -0.81 1.17 -4.32
CA TYR A 45 -1.74 0.83 -3.25
C TYR A 45 -1.68 1.90 -2.16
N PRO A 46 -2.68 2.79 -2.07
CA PRO A 46 -2.67 3.87 -1.09
C PRO A 46 -2.81 3.34 0.33
N ILE A 47 -2.18 4.03 1.27
CA ILE A 47 -2.28 3.81 2.71
C ILE A 47 -3.08 4.97 3.29
N GLU A 48 -4.17 4.64 3.98
CA GLU A 48 -5.03 5.62 4.65
C GLU A 48 -5.28 5.16 6.09
N ASP A 49 -5.13 6.07 7.06
CA ASP A 49 -5.29 5.77 8.50
C ASP A 49 -4.36 4.63 8.98
N GLY A 50 -3.19 4.49 8.33
CA GLY A 50 -2.26 3.39 8.57
C GLY A 50 -2.73 2.02 8.08
N ILE A 51 -3.76 1.96 7.24
CA ILE A 51 -4.28 0.74 6.62
C ILE A 51 -3.91 0.74 5.12
N PRO A 52 -3.00 -0.13 4.67
CA PRO A 52 -2.65 -0.26 3.26
C PRO A 52 -3.79 -0.93 2.47
N ASN A 53 -4.29 -0.26 1.43
CA ASN A 53 -5.33 -0.80 0.55
C ASN A 53 -4.71 -1.61 -0.60
N LEU A 54 -4.37 -2.86 -0.32
CA LEU A 54 -3.81 -3.83 -1.28
C LEU A 54 -4.87 -4.47 -2.21
N LEU A 55 -6.08 -3.92 -2.30
CA LEU A 55 -7.05 -4.43 -3.25
C LEU A 55 -6.59 -4.10 -4.67
N PRO A 56 -6.73 -5.03 -5.63
CA PRO A 56 -6.50 -4.72 -7.04
C PRO A 56 -7.42 -3.54 -7.45
N PRO A 57 -6.96 -2.67 -8.36
CA PRO A 57 -7.72 -1.48 -8.76
C PRO A 57 -9.14 -1.83 -9.24
N ASP A 58 -9.31 -2.96 -9.95
CA ASP A 58 -10.62 -3.51 -10.36
C ASP A 58 -11.62 -3.73 -9.21
N MET A 59 -11.15 -3.82 -7.96
CA MET A 59 -11.99 -4.02 -6.77
C MET A 59 -11.98 -2.81 -5.82
N ARG A 60 -11.13 -1.79 -6.06
CA ARG A 60 -11.14 -0.53 -5.31
C ARG A 60 -12.27 0.41 -5.76
N GLU A 61 -12.82 0.18 -6.95
CA GLU A 61 -14.02 0.85 -7.44
C GLU A 61 -15.30 0.25 -6.84
N GLU A 62 -15.59 0.56 -5.57
CA GLU A 62 -16.97 0.78 -5.15
C GLU A 62 -17.23 2.29 -5.36
N THR A 63 -18.10 2.84 -6.22
CA THR A 63 -19.25 2.41 -7.04
C THR A 63 -19.53 3.58 -8.06
N PRO A 64 -20.33 3.43 -9.16
CA PRO A 64 -21.78 3.57 -9.01
C PRO A 64 -22.60 2.65 -9.94
N ALA A 65 -23.68 2.08 -9.41
CA ALA A 65 -24.91 1.83 -10.14
C ALA A 65 -26.06 2.49 -9.38
#